data_AF-A0A973DND0-F1
#
_entry.id   AF-A0A973DND0-F1
#
_cell.length_a   1.000
_cell.length_b   1.000
_cell.length_c   1.000
_cell.angle_alpha   90.00
_cell.angle_beta   90.00
_cell.angle_gamma   90.00
#
_symmetry.space_group_name_H-M   'P 1'
#
loop_
_entity.id
_entity.type
_entity.pdbx_description
1 polymer ?
#
loop_
_entity_poly.entity_id
_entity_poly.type
_entity_poly.pdbx_seq_one_letter_code
_entity_poly.pdbx_strand_id
1 'polypeptide(L)'
;MSLLSLSNQHIDIWLIEPSKINDTELLAQYQSLITSDELTRVKRYLREKDQHSALITRIFVRCVLAHYADIAPSDWLFGKGFNGKPFVKNQDVNLEFNLSHA
;
A
#
# COMPACT_ATOMS: atom_id res chain seq x y z
N MET A 1 -1.24 18.83 3.09
CA MET A 1 -1.83 18.18 4.29
C MET A 1 -0.73 18.09 5.33
N SER A 2 -1.03 18.25 6.63
CA SER A 2 -0.07 17.99 7.69
C SER A 2 0.15 16.48 7.86
N LEU A 3 1.38 16.07 8.15
CA LEU A 3 1.67 14.67 8.49
C LEU A 3 1.01 14.29 9.82
N LEU A 4 0.57 13.03 9.90
CA LEU A 4 0.17 12.38 11.13
C LEU A 4 1.41 11.98 11.94
N SER A 5 1.33 12.07 13.26
CA SER A 5 2.42 11.69 14.17
C SER A 5 2.09 10.40 14.92
N LEU A 6 3.03 9.46 14.94
CA LEU A 6 2.97 8.27 15.78
C LEU A 6 3.80 8.49 17.06
N SER A 7 3.16 8.41 18.22
CA SER A 7 3.87 8.41 19.51
C SER A 7 4.30 6.99 19.89
N ASN A 8 5.20 6.86 20.87
CA ASN A 8 5.59 5.55 21.38
C ASN A 8 4.37 4.78 21.90
N GLN A 9 4.22 3.52 21.48
CA GLN A 9 3.09 2.63 21.80
C GLN A 9 1.74 3.01 21.16
N HIS A 10 1.76 3.84 20.11
CA HIS A 10 0.58 4.17 19.32
C HIS A 10 0.46 3.26 18.09
N ILE A 11 -0.76 2.82 17.78
CA ILE A 11 -1.08 2.06 16.57
C ILE A 11 -2.33 2.68 15.94
N ASP A 12 -2.22 3.04 14.67
CA ASP A 12 -3.38 3.40 13.85
C ASP A 12 -3.86 2.22 13.02
N ILE A 13 -5.18 2.02 12.97
CA ILE A 13 -5.81 0.97 12.18
C ILE A 13 -6.58 1.61 11.03
N TRP A 14 -6.15 1.29 9.82
CA TRP A 14 -6.79 1.72 8.58
C TRP A 14 -7.51 0.55 7.92
N LEU A 15 -8.73 0.77 7.44
CA LEU A 15 -9.56 -0.25 6.81
C LEU A 15 -9.91 0.16 5.38
N ILE A 16 -9.92 -0.82 4.49
CA ILE A 16 -10.39 -0.67 3.11
C ILE A 16 -11.18 -1.91 2.70
N GLU A 17 -12.22 -1.69 1.91
CA GLU A 17 -13.00 -2.76 1.28
C GLU A 17 -12.78 -2.68 -0.23
N PRO A 18 -11.87 -3.48 -0.81
CA PRO A 18 -11.50 -3.35 -2.22
C PRO A 18 -12.67 -3.48 -3.20
N SER A 19 -13.66 -4.32 -2.89
CA SER A 19 -14.86 -4.52 -3.71
C SER A 19 -15.76 -3.30 -3.84
N LYS A 20 -15.61 -2.30 -2.97
CA LYS A 20 -16.36 -1.04 -3.04
C LYS A 20 -15.69 0.03 -3.91
N ILE A 21 -14.45 -0.20 -4.34
CA ILE A 21 -13.71 0.75 -5.18
C ILE A 21 -13.71 0.24 -6.61
N ASN A 22 -14.67 0.70 -7.42
CA ASN A 22 -14.86 0.24 -8.80
C ASN A 22 -14.81 1.38 -9.83
N ASP A 23 -14.49 2.59 -9.39
CA ASP A 23 -14.35 3.75 -10.27
C ASP A 23 -13.16 3.55 -11.22
N THR A 24 -13.43 3.48 -12.51
CA THR A 24 -12.43 3.18 -13.54
C THR A 24 -11.42 4.30 -13.73
N GLU A 25 -11.82 5.55 -13.56
CA GLU A 25 -10.93 6.69 -13.70
C GLU A 25 -9.96 6.76 -12.50
N LEU A 26 -10.49 6.50 -11.31
CA LEU A 26 -9.70 6.35 -10.10
C LEU A 26 -8.70 5.18 -10.21
N LEU A 27 -9.14 4.03 -10.71
CA LEU A 27 -8.29 2.85 -10.94
C LEU A 27 -7.17 3.12 -11.95
N ALA A 28 -7.42 3.94 -12.98
CA ALA A 28 -6.39 4.34 -13.93
C ALA A 28 -5.32 5.23 -13.27
N GLN A 29 -5.73 6.20 -12.46
CA GLN A 29 -4.80 7.04 -11.68
C GLN A 29 -3.99 6.21 -10.69
N TYR A 30 -4.63 5.25 -10.06
CA TYR A 30 -4.01 4.32 -9.11
C TYR A 30 -2.92 3.44 -9.70
N GLN A 31 -3.01 3.08 -10.98
CA GLN A 31 -1.94 2.36 -11.66
C GLN A 31 -0.65 3.19 -11.76
N SER A 32 -0.72 4.52 -11.76
CA SER A 32 0.48 5.37 -11.76
C SER A 32 1.17 5.45 -10.39
N LEU A 33 0.54 4.94 -9.33
CA LEU A 33 1.10 4.95 -7.97
C LEU A 33 1.91 3.69 -7.64
N ILE A 34 1.84 2.65 -8.48
CA ILE A 34 2.54 1.38 -8.24
C ILE A 34 3.66 1.15 -9.24
N THR A 35 4.67 0.41 -8.82
CA THR A 35 5.79 0.05 -9.67
C THR A 35 5.40 -1.02 -10.70
N SER A 36 6.15 -1.11 -11.80
CA SER A 36 6.00 -2.16 -12.81
C SER A 36 6.13 -3.58 -12.21
N ASP A 37 7.04 -3.76 -11.25
CA ASP A 37 7.23 -5.02 -10.53
C ASP A 37 6.00 -5.41 -9.68
N GLU A 38 5.39 -4.44 -9.01
CA GLU A 38 4.16 -4.66 -8.26
C GLU A 38 2.99 -4.97 -9.18
N LEU A 39 2.84 -4.22 -10.27
CA LEU A 39 1.82 -4.49 -11.28
C LEU A 39 1.97 -5.89 -11.87
N THR A 40 3.21 -6.31 -12.13
CA THR A 40 3.50 -7.66 -12.63
C THR A 40 3.10 -8.73 -11.61
N ARG A 41 3.30 -8.50 -10.31
CA ARG A 41 2.84 -9.42 -9.26
C ARG A 41 1.32 -9.47 -9.16
N VAL A 42 0.65 -8.32 -9.25
CA VAL A 42 -0.82 -8.25 -9.29
C VAL A 42 -1.37 -9.09 -10.43
N LYS A 43 -0.79 -8.96 -11.63
CA LYS A 43 -1.21 -9.72 -12.82
C LYS A 43 -1.01 -11.25 -12.72
N ARG A 44 -0.30 -11.76 -11.70
CA ARG A 44 -0.14 -13.21 -11.49
C ARG A 44 -1.35 -13.87 -10.83
N TYR A 45 -2.23 -13.09 -10.19
CA TYR A 45 -3.47 -13.64 -9.65
C TYR A 45 -4.38 -14.09 -10.78
N LEU A 46 -4.98 -15.28 -10.65
CA LEU A 46 -5.78 -15.89 -11.73
C LEU A 46 -7.15 -15.21 -11.91
N ARG A 47 -7.77 -14.74 -10.83
CA ARG A 47 -9.11 -14.15 -10.85
C ARG A 47 -9.00 -12.64 -10.86
N GLU A 48 -9.80 -11.97 -11.68
CA GLU A 48 -9.85 -10.50 -11.75
C GLU A 48 -10.16 -9.86 -10.40
N LYS A 49 -11.07 -10.47 -9.61
CA LYS A 49 -11.33 -10.07 -8.21
C LYS A 49 -10.07 -10.02 -7.37
N ASP A 50 -9.21 -11.03 -7.50
CA ASP A 50 -8.00 -11.14 -6.68
C ASP A 50 -6.92 -10.16 -7.16
N GLN A 51 -6.83 -9.94 -8.48
CA GLN A 51 -6.01 -8.88 -9.06
C GLN A 51 -6.44 -7.50 -8.56
N HIS A 52 -7.74 -7.22 -8.58
CA HIS A 52 -8.35 -5.98 -8.10
C HIS A 52 -8.06 -5.74 -6.62
N SER A 53 -8.35 -6.73 -5.77
CA SER A 53 -8.04 -6.65 -4.33
C SER A 53 -6.56 -6.41 -4.07
N ALA A 54 -5.67 -7.15 -4.75
CA ALA A 54 -4.22 -6.97 -4.59
C ALA A 54 -3.74 -5.58 -5.04
N LEU A 55 -4.29 -5.05 -6.13
CA LEU A 55 -4.01 -3.70 -6.63
C LEU A 55 -4.42 -2.66 -5.57
N ILE A 56 -5.70 -2.66 -5.18
CA ILE A 56 -6.25 -1.70 -4.22
C ILE A 56 -5.51 -1.75 -2.89
N THR A 57 -5.25 -2.95 -2.35
CA THR A 57 -4.47 -3.10 -1.12
C THR A 57 -3.08 -2.48 -1.24
N ARG A 58 -2.38 -2.68 -2.36
CA ARG A 58 -1.03 -2.12 -2.54
C ARG A 58 -1.05 -0.58 -2.57
N ILE A 59 -2.01 0.01 -3.28
CA ILE A 59 -2.18 1.46 -3.35
C ILE A 59 -2.57 2.02 -1.98
N PHE A 60 -3.48 1.35 -1.30
CA PHE A 60 -3.92 1.74 0.04
C PHE A 60 -2.75 1.87 1.01
N VAL A 61 -1.84 0.88 1.03
CA VAL A 61 -0.64 0.95 1.87
C VAL A 61 0.22 2.17 1.53
N ARG A 62 0.46 2.43 0.23
CA ARG A 62 1.24 3.58 -0.22
C ARG A 62 0.61 4.91 0.21
N CYS A 63 -0.71 5.03 0.06
CA CYS A 63 -1.45 6.22 0.48
C CYS A 63 -1.47 6.39 2.01
N VAL A 64 -1.70 5.32 2.76
CA VAL A 64 -1.69 5.34 4.23
C VAL A 64 -0.32 5.78 4.74
N LEU A 65 0.76 5.19 4.24
CA LEU A 65 2.11 5.55 4.69
C LEU A 65 2.48 7.00 4.33
N ALA A 66 1.99 7.54 3.21
CA ALA A 66 2.18 8.93 2.83
C ALA A 66 1.51 9.94 3.79
N HIS A 67 0.62 9.48 4.68
CA HIS A 67 0.14 10.33 5.78
C HIS A 67 1.16 10.46 6.92
N TYR A 68 2.12 9.56 7.05
CA TYR A 68 3.06 9.49 8.19
C TYR A 68 4.49 9.91 7.84
N ALA A 69 4.82 10.05 6.56
CA ALA A 69 6.10 10.55 6.10
C ALA A 69 5.91 11.41 4.85
N ASP A 70 6.79 12.39 4.66
CA ASP A 70 6.80 13.27 3.49
C ASP A 70 7.38 12.54 2.26
N ILE A 71 6.71 11.45 1.86
CA ILE A 71 7.06 10.61 0.72
C ILE A 71 5.80 10.38 -0.09
N ALA A 72 5.86 10.71 -1.38
CA ALA A 72 4.72 10.53 -2.27
C ALA A 72 4.36 9.04 -2.40
N PRO A 73 3.07 8.69 -2.59
CA PRO A 73 2.65 7.29 -2.70
C PRO A 73 3.43 6.47 -3.74
N SER A 74 3.85 7.06 -4.86
CA SER A 74 4.66 6.42 -5.90
C SER A 74 6.08 6.07 -5.48
N ASP A 75 6.63 6.81 -4.51
CA ASP A 75 8.07 6.80 -4.18
C ASP A 75 8.39 5.85 -3.03
N TRP A 76 7.37 5.20 -2.45
CA TRP A 76 7.57 4.14 -1.47
C TRP A 76 8.30 2.93 -2.06
N LEU A 77 9.34 2.51 -1.36
CA LEU A 77 10.14 1.34 -1.64
C LEU A 77 9.81 0.26 -0.59
N PHE A 78 9.42 -0.93 -1.06
CA PHE A 78 9.08 -2.04 -0.19
C PHE A 78 10.05 -3.21 -0.30
N GLY A 79 10.38 -3.81 0.84
CA GLY A 79 11.10 -5.06 0.96
C GLY A 79 10.19 -6.25 1.23
N LYS A 80 10.78 -7.46 1.18
CA LYS A 80 10.20 -8.68 1.73
C LYS A 80 11.18 -9.23 2.77
N GLY A 81 10.73 -9.32 4.00
CA GLY A 81 11.47 -9.91 5.12
C GLY A 81 11.20 -11.40 5.24
N PHE A 82 11.51 -11.94 6.43
CA PHE A 82 11.25 -13.33 6.79
C PHE A 82 9.76 -13.69 6.57
N ASN A 83 9.49 -14.88 6.04
CA ASN A 83 8.15 -15.35 5.65
C ASN A 83 7.37 -14.42 4.71
N GLY A 84 8.05 -13.52 4.00
CA GLY A 84 7.42 -12.60 3.06
C GLY A 84 6.74 -11.38 3.69
N LYS A 85 6.92 -11.14 5.00
CA LYS A 85 6.41 -9.93 5.67
C LYS A 85 6.94 -8.68 4.95
N PRO A 86 6.09 -7.77 4.43
CA PRO A 86 6.56 -6.56 3.79
C PRO A 86 7.12 -5.58 4.81
N PHE A 87 8.07 -4.75 4.39
CA PHE A 87 8.63 -3.67 5.21
C PHE A 87 9.00 -2.47 4.33
N VAL A 88 9.09 -1.27 4.92
CA VAL A 88 9.55 -0.05 4.25
C VAL A 88 11.07 -0.08 4.10
N LYS A 89 11.56 0.20 2.89
CA LYS A 89 12.99 0.26 2.55
C LYS A 89 13.53 1.69 2.40
N ASN A 90 12.67 2.70 2.41
CA ASN A 90 13.10 4.10 2.35
C ASN A 90 14.02 4.40 3.55
N GLN A 91 15.15 5.07 3.28
CA GLN A 91 16.09 5.49 4.31
C GLN A 91 15.44 6.56 5.21
N ASP A 92 15.87 6.63 6.47
CA ASP A 92 15.41 7.61 7.46
C ASP A 92 13.90 7.58 7.77
N VAL A 93 13.19 6.53 7.34
CA VAL A 93 11.80 6.28 7.69
C VAL A 93 11.70 5.19 8.75
N ASN A 94 11.34 5.58 9.97
CA ASN A 94 11.06 4.65 11.06
C ASN A 94 9.56 4.30 11.13
N LEU A 95 9.05 3.65 10.08
CA LEU A 95 7.66 3.19 10.02
C LEU A 95 7.60 1.68 9.85
N GLU A 96 6.85 1.04 10.74
CA GLU A 96 6.45 -0.36 10.61
C GLU A 96 4.98 -0.45 10.22
N PHE A 97 4.64 -1.45 9.40
CA PHE A 97 3.26 -1.74 9.07
C PHE A 97 3.02 -3.24 8.97
N ASN A 98 1.75 -3.62 9.04
CA ASN A 98 1.28 -4.97 8.82
C ASN A 98 0.03 -4.95 7.94
N LEU A 99 -0.27 -6.08 7.31
CA LEU A 99 -1.48 -6.27 6.53
C LEU A 99 -2.20 -7.51 7.01
N SER A 100 -3.49 -7.35 7.27
CA SER A 100 -4.41 -8.44 7.51
C SER A 100 -5.54 -8.35 6.50
N HIS A 101 -5.94 -9.51 5.97
CA HIS A 101 -7.04 -9.66 5.01
C HIS A 101 -7.96 -10.76 5.52
N ALA A 102 -9.26 -10.60 5.30
CA ALA A 102 -10.30 -11.56 5.66
C ALA A 102 -11.16 -11.88 4.42
#